data_AF-A0A369PUR2-F1
#
_entry.id   AF-A0A369PUR2-F1
#
_cell.length_a   1.000
_cell.length_b   1.000
_cell.length_c   1.000
_cell.angle_alpha   90.00
_cell.angle_beta   90.00
_cell.angle_gamma   90.00
#
_symmetry.space_group_name_H-M   'P 1'
#
loop_
_entity.id
_entity.type
_entity.pdbx_description
1 polymer ?
#
loop_
_entity_poly.entity_id
_entity_poly.type
_entity_poly.pdbx_seq_one_letter_code
_entity_poly.pdbx_strand_id
1 'polypeptide(L)'
;MQGKGEEFMQGVWNQDSVAYSNKLSNYTQHHFKFTCDSVYIDLVTHSKVNFYEDSCYNNGVWKEYAKGVYAVRGDTLLVGATFTHANYKQKISGCYRIGRYDKNFLIRKKTTDTLVLESMSDQREITLSLKEKVTCIQKEL
;
A
#
# COMPACT_ATOMS: atom_id res chain seq x y z
N MET A 1 -19.00 5.30 13.76
CA MET A 1 -19.36 4.66 12.48
C MET A 1 -18.16 4.73 11.55
N GLN A 2 -17.81 3.61 10.92
CA GLN A 2 -16.81 3.54 9.86
C GLN A 2 -17.28 4.36 8.64
N GLY A 3 -16.42 5.16 8.04
CA GLY A 3 -16.73 5.90 6.81
C GLY A 3 -17.00 4.95 5.65
N LYS A 4 -17.86 5.33 4.70
CA LYS A 4 -18.26 4.48 3.57
C LYS A 4 -17.09 4.17 2.61
N GLY A 5 -16.10 5.06 2.56
CA GLY A 5 -15.04 5.03 1.55
C GLY A 5 -15.57 5.27 0.14
N GLU A 6 -14.69 5.07 -0.84
CA GLU A 6 -15.00 5.21 -2.26
C GLU A 6 -15.31 3.86 -2.88
N GLU A 7 -16.43 3.76 -3.61
CA GLU A 7 -16.91 2.52 -4.22
C GLU A 7 -15.88 1.90 -5.17
N PHE A 8 -15.25 2.71 -6.02
CA PHE A 8 -14.27 2.24 -7.00
C PHE A 8 -12.96 1.74 -6.37
N MET A 9 -12.71 2.05 -5.09
CA MET A 9 -11.54 1.56 -4.37
C MET A 9 -11.80 0.21 -3.70
N GLN A 10 -13.06 -0.17 -3.46
CA GLN A 10 -13.38 -1.33 -2.62
C GLN A 10 -12.89 -2.64 -3.24
N GLY A 11 -11.92 -3.29 -2.60
CA GLY A 11 -11.34 -4.52 -3.13
C GLY A 11 -9.93 -4.81 -2.64
N VAL A 12 -9.41 -5.95 -3.10
CA VAL A 12 -8.01 -6.33 -3.02
C VAL A 12 -7.35 -6.00 -4.36
N TRP A 13 -6.28 -5.23 -4.32
CA TRP A 13 -5.59 -4.66 -5.46
C TRP A 13 -4.11 -4.99 -5.40
N ASN A 14 -3.56 -5.52 -6.48
CA ASN A 14 -2.15 -5.90 -6.53
C ASN A 14 -1.42 -5.14 -7.61
N GLN A 15 -0.23 -4.66 -7.28
CA GLN A 15 0.76 -4.25 -8.25
C GLN A 15 1.47 -5.49 -8.81
N ASP A 16 0.94 -6.04 -9.90
CA ASP A 16 1.45 -7.29 -10.49
C ASP A 16 2.91 -7.18 -10.96
N SER A 17 3.34 -5.98 -11.36
CA SER A 17 4.73 -5.71 -11.75
C SER A 17 5.16 -4.28 -11.46
N VAL A 18 6.47 -4.07 -11.33
CA VAL A 18 7.08 -2.73 -11.24
C VAL A 18 7.88 -2.47 -12.51
N ALA A 19 7.58 -1.36 -13.19
CA ALA A 19 8.28 -0.94 -14.38
C ALA A 19 9.79 -0.84 -14.10
N TYR A 20 10.60 -1.40 -15.01
CA TYR A 20 12.06 -1.40 -14.92
C TYR A 20 12.65 -2.06 -13.65
N SER A 21 11.89 -2.92 -12.95
CA SER A 21 12.33 -3.64 -11.75
C SER A 21 13.71 -4.30 -11.89
N ASN A 22 14.04 -4.85 -13.06
CA ASN A 22 15.35 -5.45 -13.35
C ASN A 22 16.51 -4.44 -13.33
N LYS A 23 16.25 -3.16 -13.65
CA LYS A 23 17.22 -2.05 -13.68
C LYS A 23 17.26 -1.26 -12.37
N LEU A 24 16.24 -1.37 -11.51
CA LEU A 24 16.20 -0.66 -10.24
C LEU A 24 17.12 -1.32 -9.20
N SER A 25 17.82 -0.49 -8.42
CA SER A 25 18.59 -0.96 -7.26
C SER A 25 17.70 -1.28 -6.07
N ASN A 26 16.56 -0.61 -5.96
CA ASN A 26 15.54 -0.85 -4.93
C ASN A 26 14.14 -0.48 -5.45
N TYR A 27 13.15 -1.33 -5.17
CA TYR A 27 11.74 -1.06 -5.47
C TYR A 27 10.81 -1.77 -4.48
N THR A 28 9.58 -1.27 -4.35
CA THR A 28 8.55 -1.86 -3.51
C THR A 28 7.30 -2.13 -4.34
N GLN A 29 6.82 -3.37 -4.29
CA GLN A 29 5.52 -3.78 -4.82
C GLN A 29 4.44 -3.55 -3.76
N HIS A 30 3.33 -2.99 -4.19
CA HIS A 30 2.21 -2.66 -3.32
C HIS A 30 1.04 -3.62 -3.51
N HIS A 31 0.47 -4.08 -2.41
CA HIS A 31 -0.79 -4.80 -2.37
C HIS A 31 -1.69 -4.08 -1.40
N PHE A 32 -2.84 -3.63 -1.86
CA PHE A 32 -3.80 -2.90 -1.05
C PHE A 32 -5.06 -3.72 -0.87
N LYS A 33 -5.62 -3.67 0.32
CA LYS A 33 -7.01 -4.04 0.55
C LYS A 33 -7.74 -2.83 1.11
N PHE A 34 -8.72 -2.34 0.36
CA PHE A 34 -9.61 -1.27 0.79
C PHE A 34 -10.97 -1.88 1.16
N THR A 35 -11.46 -1.49 2.32
CA THR A 35 -12.78 -1.90 2.81
C THR A 35 -13.38 -0.77 3.63
N CYS A 36 -14.52 -0.27 3.17
CA CYS A 36 -15.08 0.99 3.63
C CYS A 36 -14.01 2.10 3.54
N ASP A 37 -13.75 2.85 4.61
CA ASP A 37 -12.66 3.85 4.69
C ASP A 37 -11.31 3.28 5.12
N SER A 38 -11.23 1.99 5.38
CA SER A 38 -10.04 1.35 5.93
C SER A 38 -9.15 0.82 4.82
N VAL A 39 -7.84 0.89 5.05
CA VAL A 39 -6.81 0.39 4.13
C VAL A 39 -5.84 -0.53 4.87
N TYR A 40 -5.54 -1.65 4.23
CA TYR A 40 -4.51 -2.60 4.63
C TYR A 40 -3.50 -2.67 3.49
N ILE A 41 -2.23 -2.65 3.81
CA ILE A 41 -1.15 -2.50 2.83
C ILE A 41 -0.10 -3.55 3.12
N ASP A 42 0.21 -4.35 2.10
CA ASP A 42 1.36 -5.24 2.10
C ASP A 42 2.38 -4.73 1.09
N LEU A 43 3.60 -4.55 1.57
CA LEU A 43 4.72 -3.98 0.83
C LEU A 43 5.77 -5.06 0.70
N VAL A 44 6.11 -5.44 -0.54
CA VAL A 44 7.23 -6.35 -0.81
C VAL A 44 8.36 -5.52 -1.40
N THR A 45 9.42 -5.32 -0.63
CA THR A 45 10.57 -4.53 -1.07
C THR A 45 11.69 -5.46 -1.53
N HIS A 46 12.24 -5.15 -2.70
CA HIS A 46 13.41 -5.80 -3.28
C HIS A 46 14.53 -4.76 -3.38
N SER A 47 15.68 -5.07 -2.80
CA SER A 47 16.87 -4.22 -2.81
C SER A 47 18.10 -5.04 -3.16
N LYS A 48 18.93 -4.52 -4.05
CA LYS A 48 20.29 -5.01 -4.34
C LYS A 48 21.34 -4.42 -3.39
N VAL A 49 20.93 -3.44 -2.59
CA VAL A 49 21.78 -2.70 -1.65
C VAL A 49 21.38 -3.08 -0.23
N ASN A 50 22.38 -3.42 0.58
CA ASN A 50 22.15 -3.73 1.99
C ASN A 50 21.99 -2.45 2.80
N PHE A 51 20.73 -2.11 3.12
CA PHE A 51 20.37 -0.95 3.94
C PHE A 51 20.19 -1.27 5.43
N TYR A 52 20.24 -2.55 5.80
CA TYR A 52 19.93 -3.01 7.15
C TYR A 52 21.03 -3.93 7.67
N GLU A 53 21.02 -4.26 8.96
CA GLU A 53 21.86 -5.33 9.48
C GLU A 53 21.50 -6.67 8.81
N ASP A 54 22.47 -7.58 8.72
CA ASP A 54 22.32 -8.82 7.94
C ASP A 54 21.11 -9.67 8.38
N SER A 55 20.80 -9.67 9.68
CA SER A 55 19.61 -10.36 10.23
C SER A 55 18.29 -9.80 9.69
N CYS A 56 18.28 -8.54 9.26
CA CYS A 56 17.13 -7.86 8.69
C CYS A 56 17.18 -7.80 7.16
N TYR A 57 18.34 -7.88 6.52
CA TYR A 57 18.44 -7.73 5.06
C TYR A 57 17.66 -8.80 4.28
N ASN A 58 17.55 -10.00 4.83
CA ASN A 58 16.77 -11.13 4.27
C ASN A 58 17.02 -11.33 2.76
N ASN A 59 18.30 -11.41 2.38
CA ASN A 59 18.75 -11.55 0.99
C ASN A 59 18.18 -10.48 0.03
N GLY A 60 17.97 -9.25 0.55
CA GLY A 60 17.47 -8.13 -0.23
C GLY A 60 15.97 -8.18 -0.51
N VAL A 61 15.21 -9.07 0.14
CA VAL A 61 13.75 -9.13 -0.01
C VAL A 61 13.08 -9.14 1.34
N TRP A 62 12.21 -8.17 1.62
CA TRP A 62 11.46 -8.15 2.86
C TRP A 62 10.02 -7.68 2.68
N LYS A 63 9.18 -8.04 3.66
CA LYS A 63 7.77 -7.69 3.70
C LYS A 63 7.50 -6.72 4.85
N GLU A 64 6.75 -5.67 4.55
CA GLU A 64 6.24 -4.72 5.53
C GLU A 64 4.73 -4.61 5.38
N TYR A 65 4.08 -4.26 6.49
CA TYR A 65 2.63 -4.20 6.57
C TYR A 65 2.23 -2.85 7.14
N ALA A 66 1.16 -2.25 6.64
CA ALA A 66 0.58 -1.06 7.23
C ALA A 66 -0.95 -1.16 7.26
N LYS A 67 -1.55 -0.53 8.27
CA LYS A 67 -3.01 -0.44 8.41
C LYS A 67 -3.40 0.97 8.79
N GLY A 68 -4.51 1.45 8.25
CA GLY A 68 -5.04 2.75 8.58
C GLY A 68 -6.33 3.05 7.86
N VAL A 69 -6.50 4.33 7.55
CA VAL A 69 -7.66 4.85 6.81
C VAL A 69 -7.18 5.60 5.56
N TYR A 70 -8.10 5.76 4.62
CA TYR A 70 -7.86 6.58 3.45
C TYR A 70 -9.02 7.55 3.21
N ALA A 71 -8.73 8.60 2.46
CA ALA A 71 -9.73 9.51 1.91
C ALA A 71 -9.36 9.87 0.48
N VAL A 72 -10.36 10.10 -0.36
CA VAL A 72 -10.16 10.67 -1.70
C VAL A 72 -10.67 12.11 -1.69
N ARG A 73 -9.84 13.03 -2.19
CA ARG A 73 -10.20 14.45 -2.35
C ARG A 73 -9.86 14.88 -3.78
N GLY A 74 -10.88 15.11 -4.60
CA GLY A 74 -10.70 15.35 -6.02
C GLY A 74 -10.06 14.15 -6.71
N ASP A 75 -8.88 14.35 -7.28
CA ASP A 75 -8.07 13.32 -7.93
C ASP A 75 -6.99 12.73 -7.00
N THR A 76 -6.97 13.10 -5.72
CA THR A 76 -5.90 12.69 -4.80
C THR A 76 -6.40 11.65 -3.79
N LEU A 77 -5.72 10.51 -3.71
CA LEU A 77 -5.83 9.52 -2.65
C LEU A 77 -4.87 9.89 -1.50
N LEU A 78 -5.43 10.11 -0.32
CA LEU A 78 -4.71 10.36 0.93
C LEU A 78 -4.74 9.08 1.76
N VAL A 79 -3.57 8.53 2.07
CA VAL A 79 -3.43 7.35 2.93
C VAL A 79 -2.76 7.75 4.23
N GLY A 80 -3.47 7.56 5.34
CA GLY A 80 -2.94 7.74 6.69
C GLY A 80 -2.95 6.40 7.43
N ALA A 81 -1.79 5.77 7.55
CA ALA A 81 -1.63 4.45 8.14
C ALA A 81 -0.45 4.39 9.11
N THR A 82 -0.29 3.26 9.78
CA THR A 82 0.86 2.97 10.65
C THR A 82 1.43 1.61 10.27
N PHE A 83 2.76 1.48 10.30
CA PHE A 83 3.42 0.20 10.11
C PHE A 83 3.04 -0.79 11.22
N THR A 84 2.84 -2.03 10.82
CA THR A 84 2.29 -3.11 11.64
C THR A 84 3.10 -4.39 11.44
N HIS A 85 2.87 -5.36 12.31
CA HIS A 85 3.24 -6.75 12.06
C HIS A 85 2.31 -7.36 11.00
N ALA A 86 2.64 -8.56 10.50
CA ALA A 86 1.86 -9.26 9.47
C ALA A 86 0.38 -9.53 9.85
N ASN A 87 0.06 -9.51 11.14
CA ASN A 87 -1.31 -9.63 11.64
C ASN A 87 -2.03 -8.27 11.80
N TYR A 88 -1.46 -7.20 11.25
CA TYR A 88 -1.92 -5.81 11.34
C TYR A 88 -2.06 -5.24 12.76
N LYS A 89 -1.39 -5.85 13.75
CA LYS A 89 -1.20 -5.24 15.07
C LYS A 89 -0.03 -4.26 15.03
N GLN A 90 -0.11 -3.20 15.85
CA GLN A 90 0.87 -2.13 15.90
C GLN A 90 2.29 -2.68 16.06
N LYS A 91 3.23 -2.13 15.27
CA LYS A 91 4.65 -2.45 15.35
C LYS A 91 5.41 -1.26 15.95
N ILE A 92 6.07 -1.48 17.08
CA ILE A 92 6.83 -0.45 17.80
C ILE A 92 8.35 -0.68 17.77
N SER A 93 8.81 -1.84 17.29
CA SER A 93 10.21 -2.22 17.22
C SER A 93 10.45 -3.32 16.16
N GLY A 94 11.72 -3.70 15.96
CA GLY A 94 12.16 -4.73 15.01
C GLY A 94 12.67 -4.16 13.68
N CYS A 95 12.99 -5.06 12.74
CA CYS A 95 13.52 -4.71 11.41
C CYS A 95 12.57 -3.81 10.61
N TYR A 96 13.11 -2.99 9.70
CA TYR A 96 12.38 -2.16 8.74
C TYR A 96 11.56 -1.01 9.36
N ARG A 97 10.71 -0.36 8.56
CA ARG A 97 10.02 0.87 8.96
C ARG A 97 9.03 0.64 10.10
N ILE A 98 8.94 1.62 10.99
CA ILE A 98 7.99 1.71 12.10
C ILE A 98 7.34 3.09 12.10
N GLY A 99 6.29 3.29 12.89
CA GLY A 99 5.58 4.57 12.94
C GLY A 99 4.63 4.76 11.75
N ARG A 100 4.45 6.01 11.31
CA ARG A 100 3.41 6.33 10.32
C ARG A 100 3.82 5.97 8.89
N TYR A 101 2.83 5.50 8.13
CA TYR A 101 2.86 5.43 6.68
C TYR A 101 1.85 6.48 6.18
N ASP A 102 2.35 7.66 5.82
CA ASP A 102 1.54 8.71 5.21
C ASP A 102 1.97 8.89 3.76
N LYS A 103 1.07 8.60 2.83
CA LYS A 103 1.33 8.70 1.41
C LYS A 103 0.14 9.32 0.69
N ASN A 104 0.47 10.21 -0.24
CA ASN A 104 -0.50 10.82 -1.13
C ASN A 104 -0.20 10.33 -2.55
N PHE A 105 -1.25 9.92 -3.24
CA PHE A 105 -1.18 9.45 -4.61
C PHE A 105 -2.15 10.23 -5.47
N LEU A 106 -1.71 10.62 -6.66
CA LEU A 106 -2.59 11.14 -7.69
C LEU A 106 -3.26 9.97 -8.43
N ILE A 107 -4.58 9.99 -8.55
CA ILE A 107 -5.37 8.97 -9.25
C ILE A 107 -5.35 9.31 -10.74
N ARG A 108 -4.45 8.68 -11.49
CA ARG A 108 -4.27 8.90 -12.93
C ARG A 108 -5.37 8.22 -13.76
N LYS A 109 -5.81 7.03 -13.34
CA LYS A 109 -6.84 6.25 -14.02
C LYS A 109 -7.59 5.39 -13.03
N LYS A 110 -8.91 5.27 -13.19
CA LYS A 110 -9.77 4.35 -12.46
C LYS A 110 -10.73 3.68 -13.43
N THR A 111 -10.69 2.35 -13.51
CA THR A 111 -11.64 1.49 -14.22
C THR A 111 -12.17 0.44 -13.25
N THR A 112 -13.03 -0.46 -13.73
CA THR A 112 -13.63 -1.53 -12.92
C THR A 112 -12.60 -2.51 -12.34
N ASP A 113 -11.45 -2.67 -12.99
CA ASP A 113 -10.43 -3.67 -12.67
C ASP A 113 -9.01 -3.11 -12.59
N THR A 114 -8.81 -1.83 -12.95
CA THR A 114 -7.50 -1.19 -13.01
C THR A 114 -7.53 0.14 -12.29
N LEU A 115 -6.55 0.36 -11.41
CA LEU A 115 -6.33 1.62 -10.74
C LEU A 115 -4.87 2.03 -10.96
N VAL A 116 -4.66 3.22 -11.52
CA VAL A 116 -3.32 3.78 -11.74
C VAL A 116 -3.13 4.94 -10.78
N LEU A 117 -2.17 4.78 -9.89
CA LEU A 117 -1.78 5.76 -8.88
C LEU A 117 -0.40 6.30 -9.22
N GLU A 118 -0.18 7.59 -9.05
CA GLU A 118 1.16 8.18 -9.11
C GLU A 118 1.54 8.70 -7.73
N SER A 119 2.66 8.21 -7.20
CA SER A 119 3.18 8.68 -5.92
C SER A 119 3.58 10.15 -6.02
N MET A 120 3.02 11.00 -5.17
CA MET A 120 3.40 12.41 -5.14
C MET A 120 4.79 12.64 -4.56
N SER A 121 5.39 11.64 -3.91
CA SER A 121 6.72 11.76 -3.31
C SER A 121 7.88 11.52 -4.27
N ASP A 122 7.68 10.70 -5.30
CA ASP A 122 8.74 10.29 -6.24
C ASP A 122 8.25 10.16 -7.69
N GLN A 123 7.01 10.58 -7.98
CA GLN A 123 6.37 10.57 -9.31
C GLN A 123 6.32 9.19 -9.97
N ARG A 124 6.48 8.12 -9.20
CA ARG A 124 6.40 6.76 -9.72
C ARG A 124 4.96 6.31 -9.87
N GLU A 125 4.67 5.73 -11.03
CA GLU A 125 3.40 5.11 -11.32
C GLU A 125 3.30 3.72 -10.66
N ILE A 126 2.14 3.43 -10.08
CA ILE A 126 1.74 2.19 -9.44
C ILE A 126 0.46 1.75 -10.13
N THR A 127 0.58 0.79 -11.02
CA THR A 127 -0.55 0.18 -11.72
C THR A 127 -1.04 -1.02 -10.92
N LEU A 128 -2.28 -0.94 -10.47
CA LEU A 128 -2.94 -1.92 -9.64
C LEU A 128 -4.04 -2.62 -10.42
N SER A 129 -4.04 -3.95 -10.32
CA SER A 129 -5.10 -4.80 -10.86
C SER A 129 -5.98 -5.29 -9.72
N LEU A 130 -7.29 -5.18 -9.87
CA LEU A 130 -8.28 -5.73 -8.94
C LEU A 130 -8.22 -7.26 -8.96
N LYS A 131 -8.07 -7.87 -7.79
CA LYS A 131 -8.05 -9.33 -7.61
C LYS A 131 -9.34 -9.85 -6.98
N GLU A 132 -9.94 -9.06 -6.11
CA GLU A 132 -11.17 -9.42 -5.41
C GLU A 132 -11.99 -8.16 -5.13
N LYS A 133 -13.29 -8.18 -5.46
CA LYS A 133 -14.22 -7.12 -5.06
C LYS A 133 -14.60 -7.30 -3.61
N VAL A 134 -14.56 -6.20 -2.86
CA VAL A 134 -15.06 -6.17 -1.48
C VAL A 134 -16.28 -5.26 -1.45
N THR A 135 -17.35 -5.67 -0.78
CA THR A 135 -18.49 -4.79 -0.51
C THR A 135 -18.32 -4.21 0.89
N CYS A 136 -18.36 -2.88 1.01
CA CYS A 136 -18.36 -2.24 2.31
C CYS A 136 -19.67 -2.56 3.05
N ILE A 137 -19.56 -3.25 4.18
CA ILE A 137 -20.64 -3.40 5.15
C ILE A 137 -20.24 -2.55 6.34
N GLN A 138 -20.77 -1.32 6.40
CA GLN A 138 -20.43 -0.38 7.48
C GLN A 138 -20.77 -1.00 8.82
N LYS A 139 -19.78 -1.02 9.72
CA LYS A 139 -19.98 -1.42 11.11
C LYS A 139 -20.12 -0.19 11.99
N GLU A 140 -21.01 -0.29 12.96
CA GLU A 140 -21.00 0.63 14.10
C GLU A 140 -19.68 0.44 14.87
N LEU A 141 -19.14 1.55 15.41
CA LEU A 141 -17.90 1.52 16.15
C LEU A 141 -18.13 0.96 17.55
#